data_AF-A0AAV6FRC4-F1
#
_entry.id   AF-A0AAV6FRC4-F1
#
_cell.length_a   1.000
_cell.length_b   1.000
_cell.length_c   1.000
_cell.angle_alpha   90.00
_cell.angle_beta   90.00
_cell.angle_gamma   90.00
#
_symmetry.space_group_name_H-M   'P 1'
#
loop_
_entity.id
_entity.type
_entity.pdbx_description
1 polymer ?
#
loop_
_entity_poly.entity_id
_entity_poly.type
_entity_poly.pdbx_seq_one_letter_code
_entity_poly.pdbx_strand_id
1 'polypeptide(L)'
;MELHLILTLTWISDLYCQTELYTFKPAQVFASTESPIEGGDVTLKCGVSGGNSPESLHMYLCKNGVGVQMERLSDGVDAIFTLTNVTSRDSGNYSCVYDYKKIPYSEVNSTGKDSISIQVQSEIKSLPAPDDWNTYKLSSIQSILLLIASLLALLGICYIAYRKIYKKFNTGSTAYTLDNNVIYYDHTGEPVQDIYDS
;
A
#
# COMPACT_ATOMS: atom_id res chain seq x y z
N MET A 1 68.05 -43.47 20.00
CA MET A 1 68.42 -42.38 19.07
C MET A 1 67.14 -41.77 18.47
N GLU A 2 66.14 -41.47 19.30
CA GLU A 2 64.80 -41.00 18.85
C GLU A 2 64.27 -39.81 19.67
N LEU A 3 65.11 -39.14 20.47
CA LEU A 3 64.68 -37.95 21.21
C LEU A 3 64.97 -36.62 20.49
N HIS A 4 65.78 -36.63 19.43
CA HIS A 4 66.15 -35.41 18.69
C HIS A 4 65.16 -35.02 17.59
N LEU A 5 64.26 -35.91 17.15
CA LEU A 5 63.27 -35.60 16.10
C LEU A 5 61.97 -34.97 16.63
N ILE A 6 61.62 -35.18 17.90
CA ILE A 6 60.37 -34.63 18.47
C ILE A 6 60.51 -33.12 18.75
N LEU A 7 61.72 -32.68 19.12
CA LEU A 7 62.00 -31.29 19.43
C LEU A 7 62.06 -30.36 18.20
N THR A 8 62.05 -30.87 16.97
CA THR A 8 61.99 -30.03 15.76
C THR A 8 60.57 -29.90 15.20
N LEU A 9 59.66 -30.82 15.54
CA LEU A 9 58.26 -30.77 15.11
C LEU A 9 57.40 -29.86 15.98
N THR A 10 57.76 -29.66 17.25
CA THR A 10 57.04 -28.75 18.16
C THR A 10 57.31 -27.26 17.89
N TRP A 11 58.35 -26.93 17.10
CA TRP A 11 58.60 -25.54 16.67
C TRP A 11 57.79 -25.16 15.42
N ILE A 12 57.24 -26.12 14.70
CA ILE A 12 56.46 -25.85 13.47
C ILE A 12 54.99 -25.56 13.81
N SER A 13 54.49 -26.06 14.95
CA SER A 13 53.13 -25.76 15.44
C SER A 13 52.94 -24.29 15.84
N ASP A 14 53.99 -23.62 16.33
CA ASP A 14 53.92 -22.20 16.73
C ASP A 14 53.95 -21.24 15.52
N LEU A 15 54.45 -21.69 14.37
CA LEU A 15 54.46 -20.92 13.13
C LEU A 15 53.11 -20.99 12.38
N TYR A 16 52.26 -21.96 12.72
CA TYR A 16 50.95 -22.14 12.07
C TYR A 16 49.82 -21.31 12.70
N CYS A 17 50.05 -20.68 13.87
CA CYS A 17 49.05 -19.87 14.58
C CYS A 17 49.09 -18.37 14.21
N GLN A 18 50.02 -17.94 13.34
CA GLN A 18 50.22 -16.51 13.02
C GLN A 18 49.54 -16.03 11.73
N THR A 19 48.92 -16.92 10.94
CA THR A 19 48.34 -16.57 9.63
C THR A 19 46.98 -15.86 9.66
N GLU A 20 46.32 -15.73 10.82
CA GLU A 20 45.02 -15.05 10.94
C GLU A 20 45.10 -13.52 11.08
N LEU A 21 46.30 -12.95 11.27
CA LEU A 21 46.44 -11.51 11.57
C LEU A 21 46.49 -10.60 10.32
N TYR A 22 46.50 -11.15 9.11
CA TYR A 22 46.70 -10.38 7.88
C TYR A 22 45.49 -10.35 6.93
N THR A 23 44.40 -11.04 7.26
CA THR A 23 43.22 -11.11 6.39
C THR A 23 42.14 -10.13 6.86
N PHE A 24 41.54 -9.39 5.93
CA PHE A 24 40.33 -8.61 6.22
C PHE A 24 39.22 -9.55 6.69
N LYS A 25 38.59 -9.21 7.81
CA LYS A 25 37.39 -9.91 8.28
C LYS A 25 36.21 -9.64 7.33
N PRO A 26 35.15 -10.46 7.40
CA PRO A 26 33.91 -10.16 6.68
C PRO A 26 33.41 -8.74 6.98
N ALA A 27 32.82 -8.10 5.97
CA ALA A 27 32.25 -6.76 6.15
C ALA A 27 31.11 -6.80 7.17
N GLN A 28 31.03 -5.74 7.96
CA GLN A 28 29.94 -5.47 8.90
C GLN A 28 29.03 -4.40 8.31
N VAL A 29 27.73 -4.49 8.58
CA VAL A 29 26.72 -3.56 8.09
C VAL A 29 25.87 -3.02 9.25
N PHE A 30 25.63 -1.72 9.23
CA PHE A 30 24.79 -1.03 10.21
C PHE A 30 23.80 -0.13 9.47
N ALA A 31 22.55 -0.06 9.91
CA ALA A 31 21.57 0.89 9.40
C ALA A 31 21.23 1.96 10.44
N SER A 32 20.86 3.15 9.97
CA SER A 32 20.27 4.20 10.81
C SER A 32 18.91 3.78 11.37
N THR A 33 18.15 2.96 10.63
CA THR A 33 16.90 2.34 11.05
C THR A 33 16.62 1.08 10.21
N GLU A 34 16.08 0.04 10.82
CA GLU A 34 15.61 -1.17 10.14
C GLU A 34 14.13 -1.08 9.72
N SER A 35 13.42 -0.03 10.15
CA SER A 35 12.00 0.18 9.86
C SER A 35 11.69 1.63 9.49
N PRO A 36 12.22 2.12 8.35
CA PRO A 36 11.90 3.47 7.88
C PRO A 36 10.44 3.57 7.44
N ILE A 37 9.87 4.77 7.50
CA ILE A 37 8.56 5.07 6.89
C ILE A 37 8.77 5.38 5.40
N GLU A 38 7.83 4.99 4.55
CA GLU A 38 7.82 5.37 3.13
C GLU A 38 8.03 6.89 2.96
N GLY A 39 8.83 7.28 1.97
CA GLY A 39 9.24 8.67 1.76
C GLY A 39 10.45 9.11 2.59
N GLY A 40 10.85 8.35 3.61
CA GLY A 40 12.03 8.63 4.43
C GLY A 40 13.34 8.20 3.78
N ASP A 41 14.43 8.41 4.52
CA ASP A 41 15.79 8.05 4.10
C ASP A 41 16.42 7.05 5.08
N VAL A 42 17.24 6.14 4.57
CA VAL A 42 18.04 5.19 5.38
C VAL A 42 19.50 5.32 5.02
N THR A 43 20.36 5.43 6.04
CA THR A 43 21.81 5.39 5.88
C THR A 43 22.32 4.03 6.31
N LEU A 44 23.07 3.38 5.42
CA LEU A 44 23.72 2.09 5.60
C LEU A 44 25.23 2.31 5.67
N LYS A 45 25.85 1.90 6.77
CA LYS A 45 27.27 2.04 7.02
C LYS A 45 27.93 0.66 6.96
N CYS A 46 28.94 0.51 6.11
CA CYS A 46 29.65 -0.75 5.94
C CYS A 46 31.15 -0.61 6.24
N GLY A 47 31.65 -1.49 7.10
CA GLY A 47 33.04 -1.45 7.58
C GLY A 47 33.72 -2.81 7.47
N VAL A 48 35.06 -2.79 7.36
CA VAL A 48 35.91 -3.97 7.42
C VAL A 48 36.98 -3.78 8.48
N SER A 49 37.36 -4.86 9.16
CA SER A 49 38.42 -4.83 10.19
C SER A 49 39.46 -5.90 9.91
N GLY A 50 40.70 -5.71 10.36
CA GLY A 50 41.84 -6.58 10.02
C GLY A 50 42.51 -6.19 8.71
N GLY A 51 43.70 -6.75 8.43
CA GLY A 51 44.50 -6.41 7.25
C GLY A 51 45.39 -5.17 7.43
N ASN A 52 46.44 -5.05 6.59
CA ASN A 52 47.29 -3.86 6.50
C ASN A 52 46.87 -3.02 5.28
N SER A 53 46.72 -1.70 5.45
CA SER A 53 46.40 -0.77 4.36
C SER A 53 47.63 -0.55 3.47
N PRO A 54 47.56 -0.86 2.16
CA PRO A 54 47.40 0.22 1.18
C PRO A 54 46.78 -0.24 -0.16
N GLU A 55 45.53 -0.71 -0.18
CA GLU A 55 44.79 -0.87 -1.43
C GLU A 55 43.35 -0.38 -1.29
N SER A 56 42.88 0.35 -2.31
CA SER A 56 41.53 0.89 -2.32
C SER A 56 40.52 -0.21 -2.57
N LEU A 57 39.93 -0.73 -1.51
CA LEU A 57 38.82 -1.69 -1.59
C LEU A 57 37.59 -1.02 -2.21
N HIS A 58 36.86 -1.79 -2.99
CA HIS A 58 35.54 -1.41 -3.47
C HIS A 58 34.53 -2.17 -2.61
N MET A 59 33.72 -1.44 -1.85
CA MET A 59 32.63 -1.99 -1.06
C MET A 59 31.35 -1.92 -1.85
N TYR A 60 30.58 -2.99 -1.79
CA TYR A 60 29.33 -3.16 -2.50
C TYR A 60 28.21 -3.37 -1.48
N LEU A 61 27.18 -2.54 -1.55
CA LEU A 61 25.93 -2.79 -0.86
C LEU A 61 25.12 -3.79 -1.68
N CYS A 62 24.78 -4.92 -1.08
CA CYS A 62 24.01 -5.98 -1.72
C CYS A 62 22.64 -6.12 -1.05
N LYS A 63 21.58 -6.04 -1.85
CA LYS A 63 20.20 -6.29 -1.43
C LYS A 63 19.75 -7.63 -1.97
N ASN A 64 19.34 -8.54 -1.09
CA ASN A 64 18.91 -9.90 -1.44
C ASN A 64 19.95 -10.63 -2.32
N GLY A 65 21.24 -10.40 -2.04
CA GLY A 65 22.36 -11.00 -2.78
C GLY A 65 22.77 -10.27 -4.06
N VAL A 66 22.08 -9.20 -4.47
CA VAL A 66 22.42 -8.44 -5.69
C VAL A 66 22.98 -7.08 -5.33
N GLY A 67 24.10 -6.69 -5.93
CA GLY A 67 24.70 -5.37 -5.72
C GLY A 67 23.81 -4.24 -6.23
N VAL A 68 23.61 -3.22 -5.39
CA VAL A 68 22.75 -2.06 -5.69
C VAL A 68 23.50 -0.73 -5.67
N GLN A 69 24.59 -0.63 -4.90
CA GLN A 69 25.46 0.54 -4.81
C GLN A 69 26.91 0.10 -4.57
N MET A 70 27.88 0.96 -4.89
CA MET A 70 29.31 0.72 -4.64
C MET A 70 30.02 2.00 -4.24
N GLU A 71 30.93 1.88 -3.26
CA GLU A 71 31.84 2.93 -2.86
C GLU A 71 33.29 2.43 -2.80
N ARG A 72 34.23 3.34 -3.08
CA ARG A 72 35.66 3.07 -2.96
C ARG A 72 36.14 3.51 -1.58
N LEU A 73 36.62 2.56 -0.78
CA LEU A 73 37.25 2.86 0.50
C LEU A 73 38.66 3.40 0.24
N SER A 74 38.87 4.63 0.64
CA SER A 74 40.19 5.24 0.74
C SER A 74 40.45 5.46 2.23
N ASP A 75 41.65 5.10 2.70
CA ASP A 75 42.14 5.42 4.04
C ASP A 75 41.42 4.76 5.23
N GLY A 76 40.79 3.60 5.02
CA GLY A 76 40.18 2.82 6.10
C GLY A 76 38.90 3.44 6.67
N VAL A 77 38.26 4.34 5.93
CA VAL A 77 36.94 4.89 6.26
C VAL A 77 35.85 3.89 5.86
N ASP A 78 34.83 3.75 6.70
CA ASP A 78 33.64 2.94 6.39
C ASP A 78 32.89 3.51 5.17
N ALA A 79 32.35 2.65 4.31
CA ALA A 79 31.46 3.07 3.22
C ALA A 79 30.09 3.49 3.75
N ILE A 80 29.51 4.53 3.16
CA ILE A 80 28.23 5.10 3.55
C ILE A 80 27.29 5.12 2.33
N PHE A 81 26.27 4.28 2.39
CA PHE A 81 25.24 4.17 1.37
C PHE A 81 23.95 4.82 1.87
N THR A 82 23.32 5.69 1.06
CA THR A 82 22.04 6.30 1.41
C THR A 82 20.95 5.82 0.46
N LEU A 83 19.89 5.25 1.02
CA LEU A 83 18.64 4.99 0.33
C LEU A 83 17.73 6.21 0.57
N THR A 84 17.40 6.96 -0.47
CA THR A 84 16.55 8.15 -0.36
C THR A 84 15.13 7.88 -0.81
N ASN A 85 14.15 8.54 -0.18
CA ASN A 85 12.74 8.43 -0.53
C ASN A 85 12.29 6.96 -0.67
N VAL A 86 12.52 6.19 0.39
CA VAL A 86 12.33 4.73 0.38
C VAL A 86 10.87 4.36 0.18
N THR A 87 10.64 3.24 -0.49
CA THR A 87 9.32 2.66 -0.74
C THR A 87 9.26 1.22 -0.22
N SER A 88 8.07 0.64 -0.13
CA SER A 88 7.90 -0.80 0.18
C SER A 88 8.81 -1.73 -0.66
N ARG A 89 9.12 -1.36 -1.92
CA ARG A 89 10.05 -2.10 -2.78
C ARG A 89 11.48 -2.10 -2.27
N ASP A 90 11.87 -1.14 -1.45
CA ASP A 90 13.21 -1.02 -0.86
C ASP A 90 13.41 -1.95 0.34
N SER A 91 12.36 -2.60 0.81
CA SER A 91 12.47 -3.65 1.82
C SER A 91 13.29 -4.85 1.31
N GLY A 92 14.04 -5.47 2.21
CA GLY A 92 14.89 -6.62 1.88
C GLY A 92 16.03 -6.82 2.87
N ASN A 93 16.82 -7.85 2.59
CA ASN A 93 18.01 -8.17 3.38
C ASN A 93 19.22 -7.49 2.75
N TYR A 94 19.82 -6.58 3.50
CA TYR A 94 20.99 -5.82 3.09
C TYR A 94 22.23 -6.40 3.74
N SER A 95 23.29 -6.55 2.96
CA SER A 95 24.61 -7.02 3.39
C SER A 95 25.68 -6.29 2.59
N CYS A 96 26.93 -6.35 3.06
CA CYS A 96 28.06 -5.76 2.36
C CYS A 96 29.11 -6.80 1.99
N VAL A 97 29.72 -6.62 0.82
CA VAL A 97 30.87 -7.39 0.34
C VAL A 97 31.90 -6.44 -0.23
N TYR A 98 33.15 -6.88 -0.38
CA TYR A 98 34.22 -6.05 -0.93
C TYR A 98 35.10 -6.83 -1.90
N ASP A 99 35.72 -6.10 -2.82
CA ASP A 99 36.71 -6.62 -3.75
C ASP A 99 37.81 -5.57 -3.98
N TYR A 100 39.03 -6.03 -4.20
CA TYR A 100 40.16 -5.17 -4.62
C TYR A 100 39.95 -4.64 -6.04
N LYS A 101 39.30 -5.43 -6.90
CA LYS A 101 38.93 -5.02 -8.25
C LYS A 101 37.60 -4.27 -8.23
N LYS A 102 37.55 -3.21 -9.02
CA LYS A 102 36.30 -2.52 -9.32
C LYS A 102 35.47 -3.39 -10.28
N ILE A 103 34.29 -3.78 -9.84
CA ILE A 103 33.28 -4.51 -10.60
C ILE A 103 32.04 -3.60 -10.65
N PRO A 104 31.26 -3.57 -11.75
CA PRO A 104 29.96 -2.92 -11.74
C PRO A 104 29.06 -3.55 -10.66
N TYR A 105 28.43 -2.75 -9.79
CA TYR A 105 27.62 -3.30 -8.70
C TYR A 105 26.48 -4.21 -9.20
N SER A 106 25.94 -3.94 -10.39
CA SER A 106 24.91 -4.76 -11.03
C SER A 106 25.35 -6.18 -11.39
N GLU A 107 26.65 -6.43 -11.46
CA GLU A 107 27.22 -7.76 -11.75
C GLU A 107 27.59 -8.52 -10.46
N VAL A 108 27.52 -7.86 -9.30
CA VAL A 108 27.80 -8.49 -8.02
C VAL A 108 26.58 -9.32 -7.61
N ASN A 109 26.77 -10.63 -7.54
CA ASN A 109 25.80 -11.58 -7.02
C ASN A 109 26.42 -12.36 -5.85
N SER A 110 26.34 -11.77 -4.66
CA SER A 110 26.90 -12.30 -3.43
C SER A 110 26.17 -11.75 -2.22
N THR A 111 26.13 -12.54 -1.15
CA THR A 111 25.58 -12.14 0.15
C THR A 111 26.73 -12.03 1.16
N GLY A 112 26.81 -10.90 1.86
CA GLY A 112 27.77 -10.71 2.95
C GLY A 112 27.49 -11.64 4.13
N LYS A 113 28.51 -11.89 4.95
CA LYS A 113 28.34 -12.72 6.16
C LYS A 113 27.45 -12.05 7.21
N ASP A 114 27.56 -10.73 7.31
CA ASP A 114 26.71 -9.90 8.15
C ASP A 114 25.57 -9.31 7.31
N SER A 115 24.35 -9.35 7.84
CA SER A 115 23.14 -8.93 7.12
C SER A 115 22.08 -8.38 8.07
N ILE A 116 21.39 -7.34 7.62
CA ILE A 116 20.27 -6.71 8.33
C ILE A 116 19.03 -6.68 7.45
N SER A 117 17.84 -6.76 8.05
CA SER A 117 16.56 -6.74 7.33
C SER A 117 15.92 -5.38 7.44
N ILE A 118 15.78 -4.67 6.32
CA ILE A 118 15.04 -3.40 6.27
C ILE A 118 13.61 -3.71 5.87
N GLN A 119 12.65 -3.25 6.67
CA GLN A 119 11.21 -3.37 6.44
C GLN A 119 10.57 -1.99 6.39
N VAL A 120 10.30 -1.49 5.18
CA VAL A 120 9.73 -0.15 5.01
C VAL A 120 8.26 -0.16 5.42
N GLN A 121 7.91 0.68 6.38
CA GLN A 121 6.55 0.86 6.88
C GLN A 121 5.78 1.81 5.97
N SER A 122 4.55 1.47 5.62
CA SER A 122 3.68 2.39 4.89
C SER A 122 3.47 3.66 5.71
N GLU A 123 3.54 4.81 5.07
CA GLU A 123 3.00 6.03 5.65
C GLU A 123 1.48 5.80 5.79
N ILE A 124 1.01 5.53 7.01
CA ILE A 124 -0.42 5.60 7.28
C ILE A 124 -0.74 7.08 7.16
N LYS A 125 -1.09 7.52 5.95
CA LYS A 125 -1.79 8.78 5.75
C LYS A 125 -3.05 8.60 6.58
N SER A 126 -3.03 9.16 7.79
CA SER A 126 -4.14 9.02 8.71
C SER A 126 -5.37 9.42 7.91
N LEU A 127 -6.23 8.43 7.67
CA LEU A 127 -7.61 8.72 7.30
C LEU A 127 -8.05 9.76 8.33
N PRO A 128 -8.68 10.87 7.92
CA PRO A 128 -9.14 11.87 8.87
C PRO A 128 -9.87 11.13 9.98
N ALA A 129 -9.52 11.45 11.23
CA ALA A 129 -10.04 10.76 12.41
C ALA A 129 -11.56 10.53 12.26
N PRO A 130 -12.13 9.40 12.69
CA PRO A 130 -13.56 9.08 12.55
C PRO A 130 -14.56 10.07 13.20
N ASP A 131 -14.15 11.27 13.58
CA ASP A 131 -14.89 12.14 14.49
C ASP A 131 -15.68 13.24 13.77
N ASP A 132 -15.61 13.33 12.44
CA ASP A 132 -16.44 14.27 11.67
C ASP A 132 -17.51 13.57 10.83
N TRP A 133 -18.46 12.94 11.53
CA TRP A 133 -19.72 12.43 10.94
C TRP A 133 -20.54 13.54 10.25
N ASN A 134 -20.27 14.82 10.55
CA ASN A 134 -21.08 15.92 10.02
C ASN A 134 -20.91 16.04 8.51
N THR A 135 -19.67 15.89 8.02
CA THR A 135 -19.35 16.03 6.59
C THR A 135 -20.00 14.92 5.74
N TYR A 136 -20.00 13.67 6.22
CA TYR A 136 -20.64 12.54 5.51
C TYR A 136 -22.18 12.56 5.62
N LYS A 137 -22.72 13.05 6.74
CA LYS A 137 -24.17 13.16 6.96
C LYS A 137 -24.79 14.25 6.10
N LEU A 138 -24.14 15.40 5.94
CA LEU A 138 -24.64 16.51 5.10
C LEU A 138 -24.77 16.10 3.63
N SER A 139 -23.77 15.41 3.07
CA SER A 139 -23.80 14.89 1.70
C SER A 139 -24.90 13.83 1.48
N SER A 140 -25.08 12.94 2.46
CA SER A 140 -26.11 11.88 2.41
C SER A 140 -27.53 12.44 2.59
N ILE A 141 -27.73 13.38 3.52
CA ILE A 141 -29.03 14.05 3.75
C ILE A 141 -29.45 14.82 2.50
N GLN A 142 -28.53 15.57 1.88
CA GLN A 142 -28.84 16.34 0.67
C GLN A 142 -29.30 15.44 -0.47
N SER A 143 -28.67 14.28 -0.65
CA SER A 143 -29.06 13.29 -1.65
C SER A 143 -30.46 12.72 -1.37
N ILE A 144 -30.77 12.41 -0.11
CA ILE A 144 -32.10 11.89 0.28
C ILE A 144 -33.20 12.96 0.12
N LEU A 145 -32.93 14.22 0.48
CA LEU A 145 -33.87 15.33 0.31
C LEU A 145 -34.24 15.53 -1.17
N LEU A 146 -33.27 15.39 -2.08
CA LEU A 146 -33.51 15.47 -3.52
C LEU A 146 -34.40 14.33 -4.04
N LEU A 147 -34.20 13.10 -3.53
CA LEU A 147 -35.05 11.95 -3.89
C LEU A 147 -36.50 12.13 -3.41
N ILE A 148 -36.69 12.62 -2.18
CA ILE A 148 -38.02 12.88 -1.61
C ILE A 148 -38.73 13.98 -2.40
N ALA A 149 -38.04 15.09 -2.70
CA ALA A 149 -38.61 16.18 -3.48
C ALA A 149 -39.07 15.70 -4.88
N SER A 150 -38.27 14.85 -5.52
CA SER A 150 -38.63 14.23 -6.81
C SER A 150 -39.88 13.35 -6.70
N LEU A 151 -39.99 12.53 -5.65
CA LEU A 151 -41.16 11.67 -5.45
C LEU A 151 -42.44 12.48 -5.23
N LEU A 152 -42.38 13.53 -4.42
CA LEU A 152 -43.53 14.41 -4.17
C LEU A 152 -43.99 15.13 -5.44
N ALA A 153 -43.04 15.58 -6.28
CA ALA A 153 -43.36 16.17 -7.57
C ALA A 153 -44.10 15.18 -8.49
N LEU A 154 -43.65 13.93 -8.56
CA LEU A 154 -44.31 12.88 -9.34
C LEU A 154 -45.72 12.58 -8.84
N LEU A 155 -45.89 12.46 -7.52
CA LEU A 155 -47.22 12.26 -6.92
C LEU A 155 -48.15 13.45 -7.19
N GLY A 156 -47.64 14.68 -7.13
CA GLY A 156 -48.39 15.88 -7.48
C GLY A 156 -48.84 15.91 -8.94
N ILE A 157 -47.94 15.59 -9.87
CA ILE A 157 -48.27 15.49 -11.31
C ILE A 157 -49.32 14.40 -11.54
N CYS A 158 -49.16 13.23 -10.91
CA CYS A 158 -50.11 12.12 -11.01
C CYS A 158 -51.49 12.51 -10.47
N TYR A 159 -51.54 13.18 -9.31
CA TYR A 159 -52.79 13.67 -8.72
C TYR A 159 -53.50 14.71 -9.61
N ILE A 160 -52.75 15.63 -10.23
CA ILE A 160 -53.31 16.61 -11.17
C ILE A 160 -53.86 15.92 -12.42
N ALA A 161 -53.14 14.92 -12.95
CA ALA A 161 -53.61 14.13 -14.09
C ALA A 161 -54.88 13.34 -13.73
N TYR A 162 -54.88 12.66 -12.58
CA TYR A 162 -56.04 11.96 -12.04
C TYR A 162 -57.24 12.89 -11.93
N ARG A 163 -57.08 14.08 -11.32
CA ARG A 163 -58.18 15.06 -11.18
C ARG A 163 -58.70 15.54 -12.53
N LYS A 164 -57.82 15.76 -13.52
CA LYS A 164 -58.22 16.13 -14.88
C LYS A 164 -59.03 15.01 -15.55
N ILE A 165 -58.59 13.77 -15.43
CA ILE A 165 -59.29 12.60 -15.99
C ILE A 165 -60.63 12.40 -15.29
N TYR A 166 -60.65 12.43 -13.96
CA TYR A 166 -61.85 12.28 -13.14
C TYR A 166 -62.89 13.37 -13.45
N LYS A 167 -62.46 14.62 -13.61
CA LYS A 167 -63.36 15.71 -14.02
C LYS A 167 -63.88 15.51 -15.45
N LYS A 168 -63.05 15.05 -16.39
CA LYS A 168 -63.48 14.75 -17.77
C LYS A 168 -64.52 13.62 -17.81
N PHE A 169 -64.35 12.58 -17.00
CA PHE A 169 -65.30 11.49 -16.86
C PHE A 169 -66.65 11.97 -16.29
N ASN A 170 -66.64 12.75 -15.19
CA ASN A 170 -67.87 13.29 -14.59
C ASN A 170 -68.58 14.35 -15.45
N THR A 171 -67.91 14.99 -16.40
CA THR A 171 -68.53 16.00 -17.29
C THR A 171 -69.12 15.35 -18.57
N GLY A 172 -68.91 14.04 -18.77
CA GLY A 172 -69.37 13.30 -19.96
C GLY A 172 -70.70 12.57 -19.81
N SER A 173 -71.30 12.51 -18.61
CA SER A 173 -72.59 11.85 -18.38
C SER A 173 -73.76 12.78 -18.72
N THR A 174 -74.31 12.66 -19.93
CA THR A 174 -75.58 13.30 -20.31
C THR A 174 -76.75 12.48 -19.74
N ALA A 175 -77.48 13.02 -18.77
CA ALA A 175 -78.74 12.47 -18.29
C ALA A 175 -79.88 12.87 -19.24
N TYR A 176 -80.63 11.90 -19.78
CA TYR A 176 -81.91 12.14 -20.45
C TYR A 176 -83.03 11.62 -19.54
N THR A 177 -83.93 12.52 -19.13
CA THR A 177 -85.13 12.17 -18.35
C THR A 177 -86.22 11.63 -19.29
N LEU A 178 -86.58 10.35 -19.12
CA LEU A 178 -87.85 9.79 -19.57
C LEU A 178 -88.54 9.18 -18.33
N ASP A 179 -89.67 9.77 -17.95
CA ASP A 179 -90.65 9.28 -16.97
C ASP A 179 -90.06 8.65 -15.68
N ASN A 180 -89.63 9.52 -14.77
CA ASN A 180 -89.46 9.29 -13.32
C ASN A 180 -88.58 8.10 -12.86
N ASN A 181 -87.74 7.54 -13.72
CA ASN A 181 -86.66 6.65 -13.28
C ASN A 181 -85.33 7.09 -13.92
N VAL A 182 -84.35 7.43 -13.09
CA VAL A 182 -83.01 7.82 -13.57
C VAL A 182 -82.20 6.55 -13.80
N ILE A 183 -81.89 6.24 -15.06
CA ILE A 183 -80.99 5.14 -15.44
C ILE A 183 -79.65 5.75 -15.82
N TYR A 184 -78.59 5.37 -15.11
CA TYR A 184 -77.23 5.75 -15.46
C TYR A 184 -76.67 4.76 -16.48
N TYR A 185 -76.06 5.25 -17.56
CA TYR A 185 -75.38 4.41 -18.54
C TYR A 185 -73.87 4.62 -18.43
N ASP A 186 -73.11 3.54 -18.58
CA ASP A 186 -71.66 3.63 -18.63
C ASP A 186 -71.16 4.05 -20.03
N HIS A 187 -69.84 4.15 -20.19
CA HIS A 187 -69.19 4.57 -21.43
C HIS A 187 -69.23 3.51 -22.56
N THR A 188 -69.77 2.32 -22.29
CA THR A 188 -70.02 1.26 -23.28
C THR A 188 -71.49 1.22 -23.71
N GLY A 189 -72.36 2.00 -23.06
CA GLY A 189 -73.80 2.06 -23.34
C GLY A 189 -74.63 1.06 -22.54
N GLU A 190 -74.06 0.39 -21.54
CA GLU A 190 -74.77 -0.55 -20.67
C GLU A 190 -75.41 0.16 -19.46
N PRO A 191 -76.63 -0.23 -19.05
CA PRO A 191 -77.30 0.36 -17.89
C PRO A 191 -76.65 -0.07 -16.58
N VAL A 192 -76.26 0.90 -15.76
CA VAL A 192 -75.71 0.73 -14.41
C VAL A 192 -76.88 0.51 -13.44
N GLN A 193 -76.96 -0.68 -12.86
CA GLN A 193 -77.99 -1.06 -11.92
C GLN A 193 -77.52 -0.78 -10.49
N ASP A 194 -78.02 0.28 -9.86
CA ASP A 194 -77.72 0.62 -8.48
C ASP A 194 -78.35 -0.42 -7.55
N ILE A 195 -77.51 -1.30 -6.97
CA ILE A 195 -77.86 -2.07 -5.78
C ILE A 195 -77.65 -1.13 -4.59
N TYR A 196 -78.74 -0.53 -4.11
CA TYR A 196 -78.80 -0.01 -2.75
C TYR A 196 -78.72 -1.21 -1.80
N ASP A 197 -77.63 -1.31 -1.04
CA ASP A 197 -77.69 -1.96 0.26
C ASP A 197 -77.06 -1.06 1.33
N SER A 198 -77.66 -1.16 2.50
CA SER A 198 -77.80 -0.14 3.54
C SER A 198 -76.60 -0.01 4.47
#